data_AF-A0A520HRT6-F1
#
_entry.id   AF-A0A520HRT6-F1
#
_cell.length_a   1.000
_cell.length_b   1.000
_cell.length_c   1.000
_cell.angle_alpha   90.00
_cell.angle_beta   90.00
_cell.angle_gamma   90.00
#
_symmetry.space_group_name_H-M   'P 1'
#
loop_
_entity.id
_entity.type
_entity.pdbx_description
1 polymer ?
#
loop_
_entity_poly.entity_id
_entity_poly.type
_entity_poly.pdbx_seq_one_letter_code
_entity_poly.pdbx_strand_id
1 'polypeptide(L)'
;AGIHQNQIYFVGFSQGACLTLEYVTRNAAQYGGIVAFTGGLIGKSVNMNVYKGDFKKTPVLITTGDPDPHVPVSRVEISAGILAKMNASVSTKIYPGRVHTISQKEINLAKALVSN
;
A
#
# COMPACT_ATOMS: atom_id res chain seq x y z
N ALA A 1 13.49 -1.33 -26.09
CA ALA A 1 12.48 -2.27 -25.53
C ALA A 1 12.57 -2.26 -24.01
N GLY A 2 11.46 -2.42 -23.30
CA GLY A 2 11.42 -2.44 -21.83
C GLY A 2 9.99 -2.69 -21.32
N ILE A 3 9.85 -2.91 -20.01
CA ILE A 3 8.55 -3.05 -19.33
C ILE A 3 8.06 -1.65 -18.95
N HIS A 4 6.87 -1.26 -19.40
CA HIS A 4 6.30 0.05 -19.05
C HIS A 4 5.97 0.14 -17.56
N GLN A 5 6.06 1.32 -16.95
CA GLN A 5 5.77 1.50 -15.51
C GLN A 5 4.36 1.04 -15.12
N ASN A 6 3.37 1.23 -15.99
CA ASN A 6 1.99 0.78 -15.78
C ASN A 6 1.82 -0.76 -15.88
N GLN A 7 2.90 -1.48 -16.15
CA GLN A 7 2.97 -2.95 -16.10
C GLN A 7 3.84 -3.44 -14.94
N ILE A 8 4.38 -2.51 -14.12
CA ILE A 8 5.14 -2.83 -12.91
C ILE A 8 4.20 -2.82 -11.71
N TYR A 9 4.26 -3.88 -10.92
CA TYR A 9 3.48 -4.08 -9.71
C TYR A 9 4.39 -4.18 -8.50
N PHE A 10 3.95 -3.65 -7.36
CA PHE A 10 4.65 -3.77 -6.10
C PHE A 10 3.83 -4.59 -5.12
N VAL A 11 4.47 -5.56 -4.47
CA VAL A 11 3.86 -6.37 -3.41
C VAL A 11 4.83 -6.45 -2.24
N GLY A 12 4.36 -6.10 -1.06
CA GLY A 12 5.17 -6.15 0.15
C GLY A 12 4.38 -6.66 1.35
N PHE A 13 5.09 -7.26 2.30
CA PHE A 13 4.55 -7.68 3.60
C PHE A 13 5.35 -7.08 4.76
N SER A 14 4.67 -6.65 5.82
CA SER A 14 5.28 -6.13 7.05
C SER A 14 6.28 -5.00 6.72
N GLN A 15 7.56 -5.13 7.06
CA GLN A 15 8.59 -4.15 6.67
C GLN A 15 8.66 -3.92 5.15
N GLY A 16 8.49 -4.98 4.34
CA GLY A 16 8.45 -4.87 2.89
C GLY A 16 7.22 -4.11 2.38
N ALA A 17 6.09 -4.18 3.10
CA ALA A 17 4.90 -3.37 2.81
C ALA A 17 5.16 -1.89 3.12
N CYS A 18 5.79 -1.59 4.25
CA CYS A 18 6.19 -0.22 4.60
C CYS A 18 7.18 0.35 3.57
N LEU A 19 8.19 -0.43 3.18
CA LEU A 19 9.16 0.00 2.16
C LEU A 19 8.50 0.20 0.79
N THR A 20 7.60 -0.71 0.40
CA THR A 20 6.80 -0.57 -0.82
C THR A 20 6.05 0.76 -0.82
N LEU A 21 5.26 1.04 0.22
CA LEU A 21 4.49 2.27 0.33
C LEU A 21 5.38 3.51 0.35
N GLU A 22 6.48 3.48 1.09
CA GLU A 22 7.40 4.61 1.17
C GLU A 22 8.06 4.91 -0.19
N TYR A 23 8.52 3.88 -0.89
CA TYR A 23 9.15 4.03 -2.20
C TYR A 23 8.17 4.59 -3.25
N VAL A 24 7.00 3.96 -3.39
CA VAL A 24 6.03 4.35 -4.43
C VAL A 24 5.42 5.72 -4.16
N THR A 25 5.31 6.13 -2.89
CA THR A 25 4.77 7.46 -2.53
C THR A 25 5.81 8.58 -2.71
N ARG A 26 7.10 8.28 -2.53
CA ARG A 26 8.18 9.22 -2.91
C ARG A 26 8.34 9.36 -4.42
N ASN A 27 7.94 8.34 -5.18
CA ASN A 27 8.10 8.25 -6.62
C ASN A 27 6.75 8.00 -7.31
N ALA A 28 5.70 8.72 -6.92
CA ALA A 28 4.36 8.42 -7.39
C ALA A 28 4.27 8.56 -8.92
N ALA A 29 3.83 7.48 -9.56
CA ALA A 29 3.68 7.35 -10.99
C ALA A 29 2.52 6.38 -11.28
N GLN A 30 2.17 6.24 -12.55
CA GLN A 30 1.19 5.27 -12.99
C GLN A 30 1.79 3.86 -13.01
N TYR A 31 1.72 3.17 -11.88
CA TYR A 31 2.02 1.74 -11.78
C TYR A 31 0.82 0.88 -12.13
N GLY A 32 1.07 -0.40 -12.42
CA GLY A 32 0.00 -1.37 -12.66
C GLY A 32 -0.82 -1.63 -11.39
N GLY A 33 -0.16 -1.66 -10.24
CA GLY A 33 -0.83 -1.83 -8.96
C GLY A 33 0.14 -1.99 -7.79
N ILE A 34 -0.36 -1.69 -6.59
CA ILE A 34 0.42 -1.76 -5.35
C ILE A 34 -0.37 -2.57 -4.32
N VAL A 35 0.28 -3.54 -3.67
CA VAL A 35 -0.29 -4.36 -2.60
C VAL A 35 0.63 -4.29 -1.38
N ALA A 36 0.11 -3.77 -0.28
CA ALA A 36 0.81 -3.65 0.99
C ALA A 36 0.10 -4.48 2.06
N PHE A 37 0.59 -5.70 2.30
CA PHE A 37 0.10 -6.56 3.37
C PHE A 37 0.69 -6.13 4.71
N THR A 38 -0.12 -5.56 5.59
CA THR A 38 0.27 -5.09 6.93
C THR A 38 1.43 -4.10 6.88
N GLY A 39 1.16 -2.88 6.42
CA GLY A 39 2.18 -1.82 6.34
C GLY A 39 1.61 -0.41 6.29
N GLY A 40 2.50 0.57 6.45
CA GLY A 40 2.19 1.99 6.34
C GLY A 40 3.43 2.82 6.05
N LEU A 41 3.23 4.10 5.73
CA LEU A 41 4.31 5.06 5.47
C LEU A 41 5.24 5.22 6.67
N ILE A 42 6.53 5.35 6.38
CA ILE A 42 7.60 5.25 7.38
C ILE A 42 7.80 6.60 8.09
N GLY A 43 8.11 6.54 9.39
CA GLY A 43 8.51 7.70 10.19
C GLY A 43 7.54 8.03 11.32
N LYS A 44 8.07 8.59 12.42
CA LYS A 44 7.28 8.99 13.61
C LYS A 44 6.16 9.94 13.21
N SER A 45 6.50 10.99 12.46
CA SER A 45 5.58 11.87 11.75
C SER A 45 5.74 11.67 10.25
N VAL A 46 4.65 11.81 9.51
CA VAL A 46 4.69 11.75 8.05
C VAL A 46 5.15 13.10 7.49
N ASN A 47 6.18 13.09 6.65
CA ASN A 47 6.73 14.29 6.03
C ASN A 47 6.23 14.41 4.58
N MET A 48 5.24 15.27 4.34
CA MET A 48 4.67 15.44 2.99
C MET A 48 5.69 15.98 1.97
N ASN A 49 6.75 16.66 2.40
CA ASN A 49 7.72 17.29 1.48
C ASN A 49 8.57 16.27 0.70
N VAL A 50 8.65 15.02 1.17
CA VAL A 50 9.39 13.96 0.47
C VAL A 50 8.53 13.18 -0.52
N TYR A 51 7.22 13.38 -0.52
CA TYR A 51 6.30 12.69 -1.42
C TYR A 51 5.99 13.54 -2.63
N LYS A 52 6.22 12.95 -3.82
CA LYS A 52 6.20 13.67 -5.10
C LYS A 52 5.58 12.79 -6.18
N GLY A 53 5.06 13.45 -7.21
CA GLY A 53 4.44 12.79 -8.36
C GLY A 53 2.94 12.65 -8.23
N ASP A 54 2.37 11.79 -9.07
CA ASP A 54 0.93 11.55 -9.17
C ASP A 54 0.72 10.06 -9.53
N PHE A 55 -0.09 9.37 -8.74
CA PHE A 55 -0.37 7.95 -8.96
C PHE A 55 -1.25 7.67 -10.18
N LYS A 56 -1.87 8.69 -10.78
CA LYS A 56 -2.73 8.59 -11.96
C LYS A 56 -3.75 7.45 -11.86
N LYS A 57 -4.43 7.37 -10.72
CA LYS A 57 -5.41 6.34 -10.36
C LYS A 57 -4.85 4.91 -10.23
N THR A 58 -3.54 4.74 -10.04
CA THR A 58 -2.95 3.43 -9.72
C THR A 58 -3.74 2.74 -8.60
N PRO A 59 -4.17 1.48 -8.81
CA PRO A 59 -4.83 0.69 -7.78
C PRO A 59 -3.88 0.40 -6.63
N VAL A 60 -4.32 0.65 -5.39
CA VAL A 60 -3.55 0.35 -4.19
C VAL A 60 -4.42 -0.44 -3.21
N LEU A 61 -3.97 -1.61 -2.80
CA LEU A 61 -4.55 -2.38 -1.71
C LEU A 61 -3.64 -2.29 -0.48
N ILE A 62 -4.19 -1.86 0.65
CA ILE A 62 -3.50 -1.90 1.94
C ILE A 62 -4.34 -2.74 2.90
N THR A 63 -3.74 -3.77 3.50
CA THR A 63 -4.43 -4.62 4.49
C THR A 63 -3.71 -4.57 5.83
N THR A 64 -4.41 -4.85 6.93
CA THR A 64 -3.80 -5.00 8.26
C THR A 64 -4.70 -5.81 9.19
N GLY A 65 -4.13 -6.31 10.30
CA GLY A 65 -4.91 -6.80 11.44
C GLY A 65 -5.32 -5.67 12.39
N ASP A 66 -6.31 -5.92 13.24
CA ASP A 66 -6.66 -5.06 14.38
C ASP A 66 -7.04 -5.90 15.62
N PRO A 67 -6.26 -5.85 16.73
CA PRO A 67 -4.99 -5.15 16.84
C PRO A 67 -3.89 -5.83 16.03
N ASP A 68 -2.89 -5.05 15.60
CA ASP A 68 -1.60 -5.55 15.13
C ASP A 68 -0.49 -4.91 15.99
N PRO A 69 0.43 -5.70 16.57
CA PRO A 69 1.43 -5.19 17.50
C PRO A 69 2.52 -4.33 16.83
N HIS A 70 2.63 -4.39 15.49
CA HIS A 70 3.68 -3.69 14.75
C HIS A 70 3.13 -2.50 13.96
N VAL A 71 1.93 -2.63 13.39
CA VAL A 71 1.36 -1.60 12.51
C VAL A 71 -0.03 -1.19 13.01
N PRO A 72 -0.16 -0.07 13.74
CA PRO A 72 -1.46 0.37 14.22
C PRO A 72 -2.37 0.80 13.06
N VAL A 73 -3.68 0.56 13.19
CA VAL A 73 -4.69 0.93 12.18
C VAL A 73 -4.59 2.41 11.80
N SER A 74 -4.37 3.30 12.76
CA SER A 74 -4.22 4.74 12.51
C SER A 74 -3.10 5.05 11.50
N ARG A 75 -2.00 4.28 11.51
CA ARG A 75 -0.92 4.44 10.53
C ARG A 75 -1.35 4.01 9.13
N VAL A 76 -2.13 2.93 9.02
CA VAL A 76 -2.70 2.48 7.74
C VAL A 76 -3.64 3.53 7.16
N GLU A 77 -4.52 4.09 7.98
CA GLU A 77 -5.48 5.12 7.57
C GLU A 77 -4.78 6.42 7.12
N ILE A 78 -3.78 6.88 7.88
CA ILE A 78 -2.95 8.04 7.48
C ILE A 78 -2.29 7.78 6.13
N SER A 79 -1.72 6.59 5.95
CA SER A 79 -1.05 6.21 4.70
C SER A 79 -2.04 6.22 3.54
N ALA A 80 -3.18 5.54 3.68
CA ALA A 80 -4.23 5.49 2.68
C ALA A 80 -4.74 6.89 2.29
N GLY A 81 -4.95 7.77 3.27
CA GLY A 81 -5.37 9.15 3.02
C GLY A 81 -4.34 9.96 2.23
N ILE A 82 -3.05 9.77 2.48
CA ILE A 82 -1.97 10.43 1.73
C ILE A 82 -1.91 9.92 0.30
N LEU A 83 -1.92 8.60 0.09
CA LEU A 83 -1.90 8.02 -1.24
C LEU A 83 -3.13 8.45 -2.06
N ALA A 84 -4.32 8.49 -1.45
CA ALA A 84 -5.54 8.98 -2.09
C ALA A 84 -5.44 10.47 -2.47
N LYS A 85 -4.88 11.32 -1.60
CA LYS A 85 -4.58 12.74 -1.92
C LYS A 85 -3.60 12.88 -3.08
N MET A 86 -2.70 11.91 -3.25
CA MET A 86 -1.77 11.81 -4.39
C MET A 86 -2.37 11.07 -5.60
N ASN A 87 -3.71 11.00 -5.68
CA ASN A 87 -4.48 10.49 -6.80
C ASN A 87 -4.40 8.95 -7.01
N ALA A 88 -4.07 8.16 -5.99
CA ALA A 88 -4.20 6.71 -6.04
C ALA A 88 -5.67 6.27 -5.88
N SER A 89 -6.01 5.10 -6.44
CA SER A 89 -7.28 4.42 -6.18
C SER A 89 -7.09 3.43 -5.03
N VAL A 90 -7.26 3.92 -3.80
CA VAL A 90 -6.89 3.17 -2.59
C VAL A 90 -8.06 2.36 -2.04
N SER A 91 -7.80 1.08 -1.75
CA SER A 91 -8.67 0.17 -1.01
C SER A 91 -7.99 -0.28 0.27
N THR A 92 -8.64 -0.09 1.42
CA THR A 92 -8.17 -0.59 2.72
C THR A 92 -9.03 -1.75 3.21
N LYS A 93 -8.40 -2.78 3.79
CA LYS A 93 -9.09 -3.85 4.51
C LYS A 93 -8.43 -4.16 5.85
N ILE A 94 -9.18 -3.91 6.91
CA ILE A 94 -8.78 -4.18 8.29
C ILE A 94 -9.45 -5.50 8.71
N TYR A 95 -8.66 -6.41 9.27
CA TYR A 95 -9.12 -7.73 9.70
C TYR A 95 -9.07 -7.85 11.23
N PRO A 96 -10.22 -7.74 11.92
CA PRO A 96 -10.28 -7.89 13.37
C PRO A 96 -9.70 -9.24 13.85
N GLY A 97 -8.83 -9.20 14.86
CA GLY A 97 -8.22 -10.36 15.49
C GLY A 97 -7.21 -11.15 14.64
N ARG A 98 -6.90 -10.67 13.43
CA ARG A 98 -5.97 -11.37 12.53
C ARG A 98 -4.53 -11.16 12.99
N VAL A 99 -3.85 -12.27 13.30
CA VAL A 99 -2.42 -12.29 13.63
C VAL A 99 -1.55 -11.69 12.52
N HIS A 100 -0.31 -11.33 12.84
CA HIS A 100 0.65 -10.71 11.92
C HIS A 100 1.15 -11.70 10.85
N THR A 101 0.35 -11.91 9.80
CA THR A 101 0.62 -12.86 8.71
C THR A 101 0.03 -12.35 7.38
N ILE A 102 -0.10 -13.19 6.36
CA ILE A 102 -0.90 -12.93 5.16
C ILE A 102 -1.97 -14.02 5.05
N SER A 103 -3.24 -13.64 5.09
CA SER A 103 -4.35 -14.60 4.98
C SER A 103 -4.72 -14.90 3.52
N GLN A 104 -5.36 -16.04 3.29
CA GLN A 104 -5.88 -16.39 1.96
C GLN A 104 -6.90 -15.35 1.43
N LYS A 105 -7.66 -14.71 2.32
CA LYS A 105 -8.60 -13.63 1.95
C LYS A 105 -7.85 -12.43 1.36
N GLU A 106 -6.72 -12.06 1.96
CA GLU A 106 -5.85 -10.99 1.47
C GLU A 106 -5.22 -11.35 0.11
N ILE A 107 -4.76 -12.59 -0.06
CA ILE A 107 -4.23 -13.10 -1.34
C ILE A 107 -5.29 -13.00 -2.44
N ASN A 108 -6.54 -13.37 -2.16
CA ASN A 108 -7.61 -13.32 -3.16
C ASN A 108 -7.92 -11.89 -3.60
N LEU A 109 -7.90 -10.92 -2.66
CA LEU A 109 -8.04 -9.50 -2.99
C LEU A 109 -6.86 -8.99 -3.83
N ALA A 110 -5.64 -9.37 -3.48
CA ALA A 110 -4.46 -8.99 -4.24
C ALA A 110 -4.47 -9.56 -5.66
N LYS A 111 -4.88 -10.83 -5.83
CA LYS A 111 -5.07 -11.43 -7.16
C LYS A 111 -6.10 -10.65 -7.98
N ALA A 112 -7.23 -10.29 -7.38
CA ALA A 112 -8.26 -9.49 -8.06
C ALA A 112 -7.74 -8.11 -8.49
N LEU A 113 -6.78 -7.52 -7.78
CA LEU A 113 -6.13 -6.27 -8.17
C LEU A 113 -5.15 -6.46 -9.33
N VAL A 114 -4.34 -7.53 -9.30
CA VAL A 114 -3.26 -7.79 -10.28
C VAL A 114 -3.77 -8.39 -11.58
N SER A 115 -4.90 -9.09 -11.57
CA SER A 115 -5.48 -9.75 -12.75
C SER A 115 -6.40 -8.87 -13.60
N ASN A 116 -6.47 -7.56 -13.34
CA ASN A 116 -7.22 -6.60 -14.17
C ASN A 116 -6.39 -6.06 -15.34
#